data_AF-A0A356D5L4-F1
#
_entry.id   AF-A0A356D5L4-F1
#
_cell.length_a   1.000
_cell.length_b   1.000
_cell.length_c   1.000
_cell.angle_alpha   90.00
_cell.angle_beta   90.00
_cell.angle_gamma   90.00
#
_symmetry.space_group_name_H-M   'P 1'
#
loop_
_entity.id
_entity.type
_entity.pdbx_description
1 polymer ?
#
loop_
_entity_poly.entity_id
_entity_poly.type
_entity_poly.pdbx_seq_one_letter_code
_entity_poly.pdbx_strand_id
1 'polypeptide(L)'
;MLRYATRITHIIQHAFHSRPRFVVSLLVAIVTFLALFRYQNTIINLIISWNAFAWVYLLFLFQRIIKRNVKDIRKLTKIEDESAKMVIFFLISGCCVSLLALFFGLGGHSDLTKTEKIFPYLLTASTLISSWLLLPTGFTMHYAHLYYNNPEQDKPWLLFPDKITEPSYSDFMYFSFTIAVASQTADIEVASTAMRRAVLLQSIISFIFNMAILGLCINISASLF
;
A
#
# COMPACT_ATOMS: atom_id res chain seq x y z
N MET A 1 -6.28 35.08 2.33
CA MET A 1 -6.61 33.84 1.58
C MET A 1 -5.63 33.53 0.44
N LEU A 2 -5.18 34.50 -0.38
CA LEU A 2 -4.25 34.24 -1.51
C LEU A 2 -2.90 33.59 -1.12
N ARG A 3 -2.27 33.98 -0.01
CA ARG A 3 -0.99 33.37 0.45
C ARG A 3 -1.07 31.88 0.82
N TYR A 4 -2.26 31.40 1.20
CA TYR A 4 -2.48 29.99 1.56
C TYR A 4 -2.60 29.12 0.30
N ALA A 5 -3.28 29.64 -0.73
CA ALA A 5 -3.44 28.97 -2.03
C ALA A 5 -2.09 28.82 -2.78
N THR A 6 -1.23 29.83 -2.75
CA THR A 6 0.13 29.75 -3.32
C THR A 6 1.03 28.77 -2.58
N ARG A 7 0.86 28.62 -1.25
CA ARG A 7 1.65 27.65 -0.46
C ARG A 7 1.22 26.22 -0.76
N ILE A 8 -0.08 25.99 -0.91
CA ILE A 8 -0.66 24.69 -1.30
C ILE A 8 -0.21 24.30 -2.71
N THR A 9 -0.26 25.22 -3.67
CA THR A 9 0.19 24.95 -5.05
C THR A 9 1.70 24.69 -5.13
N HIS A 10 2.53 25.40 -4.37
CA HIS A 10 3.97 25.13 -4.33
C HIS A 10 4.29 23.79 -3.65
N ILE A 11 3.56 23.40 -2.60
CA ILE A 11 3.69 22.09 -1.94
C ILE A 11 3.22 20.98 -2.90
N ILE A 12 2.11 21.19 -3.62
CA ILE A 12 1.59 20.23 -4.60
C ILE A 12 2.56 20.09 -5.78
N GLN A 13 3.10 21.19 -6.32
CA GLN A 13 4.07 21.16 -7.41
C GLN A 13 5.38 20.50 -6.99
N HIS A 14 5.90 20.80 -5.80
CA HIS A 14 7.11 20.16 -5.29
C HIS A 14 6.88 18.68 -4.95
N ALA A 15 5.69 18.33 -4.44
CA ALA A 15 5.27 16.94 -4.25
C ALA A 15 5.04 16.20 -5.58
N PHE A 16 4.64 16.89 -6.66
CA PHE A 16 4.46 16.28 -7.99
C PHE A 16 5.80 16.08 -8.71
N HIS A 17 6.70 17.06 -8.66
CA HIS A 17 7.97 17.02 -9.40
C HIS A 17 8.97 16.02 -8.81
N SER A 18 8.89 15.73 -7.51
CA SER A 18 9.71 14.71 -6.86
C SER A 18 9.17 13.28 -7.03
N ARG A 19 7.95 13.09 -7.60
CA ARG A 19 7.19 11.82 -7.47
C ARG A 19 6.55 11.32 -8.77
N PRO A 20 7.34 11.09 -9.84
CA PRO A 20 6.80 10.78 -11.16
C PRO A 20 5.88 9.54 -11.17
N ARG A 21 6.13 8.55 -10.31
CA ARG A 21 5.39 7.28 -10.31
C ARG A 21 4.01 7.40 -9.68
N PHE A 22 3.91 8.07 -8.54
CA PHE A 22 2.62 8.37 -7.92
C PHE A 22 1.77 9.22 -8.84
N VAL A 23 2.38 10.22 -9.48
CA VAL A 23 1.70 11.10 -10.45
C VAL A 23 1.17 10.31 -11.63
N VAL A 24 1.98 9.41 -12.22
CA VAL A 24 1.52 8.56 -13.33
C VAL A 24 0.38 7.65 -12.89
N SER A 25 0.47 6.99 -11.73
CA SER A 25 -0.62 6.18 -11.20
C SER A 25 -1.90 6.99 -10.97
N LEU A 26 -1.76 8.22 -10.44
CA LEU A 26 -2.88 9.12 -10.20
C LEU A 26 -3.53 9.59 -11.51
N LEU A 27 -2.73 9.90 -12.53
CA LEU A 27 -3.23 10.24 -13.87
C LEU A 27 -4.00 9.07 -14.48
N VAL A 28 -3.50 7.84 -14.35
CA VAL A 28 -4.23 6.65 -14.80
C VAL A 28 -5.58 6.54 -14.09
N ALA A 29 -5.63 6.78 -12.79
CA ALA A 29 -6.87 6.78 -12.01
C ALA A 29 -7.88 7.81 -12.54
N ILE A 30 -7.44 9.05 -12.76
CA ILE A 30 -8.27 10.16 -13.24
C ILE A 30 -8.80 9.86 -14.66
N VAL A 31 -7.92 9.39 -15.56
CA VAL A 31 -8.30 9.03 -16.94
C VAL A 31 -9.32 7.90 -16.92
N THR A 32 -9.11 6.89 -16.08
CA THR A 32 -10.05 5.76 -15.91
C THR A 32 -11.41 6.24 -15.40
N PHE A 33 -11.42 7.13 -14.40
CA PHE A 33 -12.65 7.69 -13.84
C PHE A 33 -13.43 8.48 -14.89
N LEU A 34 -12.76 9.39 -15.60
CA LEU A 34 -13.40 10.25 -16.61
C LEU A 34 -13.93 9.44 -17.80
N ALA A 35 -13.21 8.41 -18.23
CA ALA A 35 -13.65 7.53 -19.31
C ALA A 35 -14.91 6.74 -18.94
N LEU A 36 -15.02 6.29 -17.67
CA LEU A 36 -16.14 5.46 -17.20
C LEU A 36 -17.30 6.27 -16.62
N PHE A 37 -17.11 7.56 -16.34
CA PHE A 37 -18.10 8.46 -15.73
C PHE A 37 -19.45 8.47 -16.46
N ARG A 38 -19.45 8.27 -17.78
CA ARG A 38 -20.65 8.30 -18.62
C ARG A 38 -21.44 6.98 -18.64
N TYR A 39 -20.84 5.86 -18.25
CA TYR A 39 -21.37 4.51 -18.52
C TYR A 39 -21.88 3.75 -17.29
N GLN A 40 -21.42 4.10 -16.09
CA GLN A 40 -21.61 3.29 -14.88
C GLN A 40 -21.92 4.16 -13.65
N ASN A 41 -22.38 3.52 -12.57
CA ASN A 41 -22.61 4.19 -11.28
C ASN A 41 -21.31 4.82 -10.74
N THR A 42 -21.40 6.05 -10.23
CA THR A 42 -20.27 6.83 -9.67
C THR A 42 -19.43 6.02 -8.67
N ILE A 43 -20.08 5.18 -7.84
CA ILE A 43 -19.39 4.33 -6.86
C ILE A 43 -18.53 3.27 -7.54
N ILE A 44 -19.08 2.55 -8.54
CA ILE A 44 -18.34 1.53 -9.29
C ILE A 44 -17.17 2.16 -10.05
N ASN A 45 -17.38 3.34 -10.64
CA ASN A 45 -16.31 4.09 -11.30
C ASN A 45 -15.18 4.47 -10.36
N LEU A 46 -15.51 4.88 -9.13
CA LEU A 46 -14.52 5.18 -8.10
C LEU A 46 -13.70 3.94 -7.73
N ILE A 47 -14.35 2.79 -7.56
CA ILE A 47 -13.68 1.54 -7.23
C ILE A 47 -12.79 1.05 -8.39
N ILE A 48 -13.25 1.11 -9.64
CA ILE A 48 -12.42 0.74 -10.81
C ILE A 48 -11.20 1.65 -10.92
N SER A 49 -11.39 2.96 -10.76
CA SER A 49 -10.31 3.95 -10.83
C SER A 49 -9.29 3.76 -9.70
N TRP A 50 -9.76 3.40 -8.51
CA TRP A 50 -8.90 3.02 -7.39
C TRP A 50 -8.09 1.76 -7.70
N ASN A 51 -8.71 0.72 -8.29
CA ASN A 51 -7.99 -0.49 -8.68
C ASN A 51 -6.91 -0.18 -9.72
N ALA A 52 -7.24 0.63 -10.74
CA ALA A 52 -6.28 1.05 -11.75
C ALA A 52 -5.09 1.80 -11.12
N PHE A 53 -5.37 2.75 -10.21
CA PHE A 53 -4.35 3.43 -9.43
C PHE A 53 -3.45 2.45 -8.68
N ALA A 54 -4.06 1.59 -7.86
CA ALA A 54 -3.37 0.71 -6.94
C ALA A 54 -2.48 -0.29 -7.67
N TRP A 55 -2.98 -0.93 -8.74
CA TRP A 55 -2.21 -1.89 -9.52
C TRP A 55 -1.04 -1.25 -10.27
N VAL A 56 -1.25 -0.09 -10.90
CA VAL A 56 -0.15 0.63 -11.59
C VAL A 56 0.90 1.08 -10.58
N TYR A 57 0.48 1.57 -9.42
CA TYR A 57 1.40 1.97 -8.37
C TYR A 57 2.19 0.79 -7.80
N LEU A 58 1.52 -0.33 -7.51
CA LEU A 58 2.17 -1.59 -7.10
C LEU A 58 3.20 -2.06 -8.13
N LEU A 59 2.86 -2.02 -9.42
CA LEU A 59 3.78 -2.39 -10.50
C LEU A 59 5.06 -1.55 -10.45
N PHE A 60 4.94 -0.22 -10.28
CA PHE A 60 6.09 0.65 -10.15
C PHE A 60 6.93 0.38 -8.89
N LEU A 61 6.28 0.01 -7.78
CA LEU A 61 6.99 -0.34 -6.54
C LEU A 61 7.71 -1.68 -6.67
N PHE A 62 7.07 -2.72 -7.20
CA PHE A 62 7.71 -4.02 -7.43
C PHE A 62 8.86 -3.91 -8.43
N GLN A 63 8.68 -3.19 -9.54
CA GLN A 63 9.77 -2.94 -10.48
C GLN A 63 10.96 -2.25 -9.81
N ARG A 64 10.71 -1.32 -8.88
CA ARG A 64 11.78 -0.66 -8.11
C ARG A 64 12.51 -1.64 -7.18
N ILE A 65 11.74 -2.43 -6.44
CA ILE A 65 12.27 -3.38 -5.45
C ILE A 65 13.13 -4.44 -6.16
N ILE A 66 12.67 -4.97 -7.30
CA ILE A 66 13.36 -6.02 -8.06
C ILE A 66 14.57 -5.47 -8.83
N LYS A 67 14.49 -4.27 -9.43
CA LYS A 67 15.54 -3.77 -10.34
C LYS A 67 16.67 -2.98 -9.68
N ARG A 68 16.48 -2.41 -8.47
CA ARG A 68 17.52 -1.56 -7.85
C ARG A 68 18.50 -2.35 -7.00
N ASN A 69 19.79 -2.12 -7.26
CA ASN A 69 20.90 -2.73 -6.55
C ASN A 69 21.23 -1.96 -5.25
N VAL A 70 21.88 -2.65 -4.31
CA VAL A 70 22.17 -2.20 -2.93
C VAL A 70 22.84 -0.82 -2.86
N LYS A 71 23.80 -0.56 -3.76
CA LYS A 71 24.60 0.68 -3.80
C LYS A 71 23.79 1.95 -4.06
N ASP A 72 22.60 1.81 -4.66
CA ASP A 72 21.72 2.95 -4.94
C ASP A 72 20.90 3.34 -3.69
N ILE A 73 20.63 2.40 -2.78
CA ILE A 73 19.67 2.62 -1.69
C ILE A 73 20.21 3.66 -0.69
N ARG A 74 21.50 3.60 -0.34
CA ARG A 74 22.17 4.53 0.58
C ARG A 74 22.28 5.96 0.06
N LYS A 75 22.35 6.14 -1.27
CA LYS A 75 22.37 7.47 -1.92
C LYS A 75 20.96 8.05 -2.08
N LEU A 76 19.96 7.20 -2.32
CA LEU A 76 18.56 7.60 -2.48
C LEU A 76 17.86 7.92 -1.15
N THR A 77 18.23 7.26 -0.05
CA THR A 77 17.60 7.46 1.27
C THR A 77 17.86 8.82 1.92
N LYS A 78 18.87 9.57 1.44
CA LYS A 78 19.09 10.97 1.84
C LYS A 78 18.20 11.98 1.09
N ILE A 79 17.58 11.59 -0.02
CA ILE A 79 16.85 12.50 -0.92
C ILE A 79 15.33 12.20 -0.94
N GLU A 80 14.92 10.96 -0.63
CA GLU A 80 13.51 10.56 -0.61
C GLU A 80 12.99 10.42 0.84
N ASP A 81 12.53 11.52 1.43
CA ASP A 81 11.78 11.57 2.71
C ASP A 81 10.31 11.09 2.54
N GLU A 82 10.15 9.89 1.95
CA GLU A 82 8.93 9.59 1.16
C GLU A 82 8.16 8.32 1.47
N SER A 83 8.62 7.40 2.32
CA SER A 83 7.93 6.12 2.48
C SER A 83 6.86 6.11 3.59
N ALA A 84 7.11 6.66 4.78
CA ALA A 84 6.24 6.42 5.93
C ALA A 84 4.82 7.02 5.79
N LYS A 85 4.72 8.30 5.41
CA LYS A 85 3.43 9.04 5.42
C LYS A 85 2.51 8.64 4.25
N MET A 86 3.06 8.40 3.06
CA MET A 86 2.26 7.96 1.92
C MET A 86 1.79 6.52 2.07
N VAL A 87 2.60 5.66 2.69
CA VAL A 87 2.20 4.27 2.98
C VAL A 87 1.04 4.23 3.94
N ILE A 88 1.10 5.00 5.03
CA ILE A 88 -0.01 5.16 5.98
C ILE A 88 -1.25 5.76 5.29
N PHE A 89 -1.06 6.75 4.40
CA PHE A 89 -2.16 7.32 3.62
C PHE A 89 -2.85 6.30 2.70
N PHE A 90 -2.08 5.51 1.92
CA PHE A 90 -2.64 4.48 1.05
C PHE A 90 -3.29 3.35 1.82
N LEU A 91 -2.73 2.99 2.97
CA LEU A 91 -3.32 2.04 3.90
C LEU A 91 -4.70 2.47 4.37
N ILE A 92 -4.80 3.70 4.89
CA ILE A 92 -6.05 4.25 5.41
C ILE A 92 -7.05 4.40 4.27
N SER A 93 -6.62 4.92 3.12
CA SER A 93 -7.47 5.09 1.94
C SER A 93 -7.96 3.75 1.38
N GLY A 94 -7.09 2.75 1.25
CA GLY A 94 -7.45 1.41 0.79
C GLY A 94 -8.40 0.69 1.75
N CYS A 95 -8.20 0.86 3.06
CA CYS A 95 -9.12 0.35 4.07
C CYS A 95 -10.51 1.00 3.96
N CYS A 96 -10.57 2.33 3.84
CA CYS A 96 -11.84 3.04 3.63
C CYS A 96 -12.55 2.62 2.34
N VAL A 97 -11.81 2.51 1.22
CA VAL A 97 -12.38 2.08 -0.07
C VAL A 97 -12.86 0.63 -0.01
N SER A 98 -12.13 -0.25 0.67
CA SER A 98 -12.53 -1.66 0.84
C SER A 98 -13.80 -1.79 1.70
N LEU A 99 -13.92 -0.99 2.76
CA LEU A 99 -15.14 -0.90 3.57
C LEU A 99 -16.32 -0.38 2.73
N LEU A 100 -16.12 0.68 1.94
CA LEU A 100 -17.15 1.20 1.03
C LEU A 100 -17.57 0.15 0.00
N ALA A 101 -16.62 -0.56 -0.62
CA ALA A 101 -16.90 -1.62 -1.57
C ALA A 101 -17.70 -2.77 -0.94
N LEU A 102 -17.40 -3.15 0.31
CA LEU A 102 -18.15 -4.13 1.08
C LEU A 102 -19.59 -3.67 1.32
N PHE A 103 -19.78 -2.48 1.89
CA PHE A 103 -21.12 -1.98 2.25
C PHE A 103 -22.01 -1.78 1.01
N PHE A 104 -21.49 -1.19 -0.06
CA PHE A 104 -22.27 -0.88 -1.26
C PHE A 104 -22.33 -2.01 -2.28
N GLY A 105 -21.32 -2.90 -2.32
CA GLY A 105 -21.27 -4.04 -3.22
C GLY A 105 -22.12 -5.22 -2.75
N LEU A 106 -22.27 -5.42 -1.44
CA LEU A 106 -22.98 -6.58 -0.85
C LEU A 106 -24.34 -6.22 -0.24
N GLY A 107 -24.52 -5.01 0.29
CA GLY A 107 -25.74 -4.65 1.04
C GLY A 107 -26.94 -4.19 0.21
N GLY A 108 -26.76 -3.91 -1.09
CA GLY A 108 -27.76 -3.16 -1.88
C GLY A 108 -28.56 -3.91 -2.95
N HIS A 109 -28.23 -5.17 -3.27
CA HIS A 109 -28.76 -5.82 -4.48
C HIS A 109 -29.23 -7.26 -4.24
N SER A 110 -30.34 -7.40 -3.50
CA SER A 110 -31.05 -8.66 -3.28
C SER A 110 -31.63 -9.25 -4.58
N ASP A 111 -31.86 -8.45 -5.63
CA ASP A 111 -32.65 -8.87 -6.82
C ASP A 111 -31.85 -9.12 -8.12
N LEU A 112 -30.51 -9.05 -8.12
CA LEU A 112 -29.72 -9.29 -9.33
C LEU A 112 -29.45 -10.78 -9.60
N THR A 113 -29.45 -11.15 -10.87
CA THR A 113 -29.14 -12.50 -11.39
C THR A 113 -27.72 -12.93 -11.02
N LYS A 114 -27.48 -14.24 -10.77
CA LYS A 114 -26.15 -14.76 -10.33
C LYS A 114 -24.96 -14.26 -11.19
N THR A 115 -25.17 -14.07 -12.49
CA THR A 115 -24.14 -13.61 -13.44
C THR A 115 -23.78 -12.12 -13.27
N GLU A 116 -24.73 -11.27 -12.88
CA GLU A 116 -24.51 -9.83 -12.70
C GLU A 116 -23.74 -9.51 -11.42
N LYS A 117 -23.76 -10.42 -10.45
CA LYS A 117 -23.04 -10.28 -9.17
C LYS A 117 -21.54 -10.60 -9.28
N ILE A 118 -21.10 -11.36 -10.30
CA ILE A 118 -19.69 -11.79 -10.46
C ILE A 118 -18.74 -10.59 -10.61
N PHE A 119 -19.11 -9.60 -11.41
CA PHE A 119 -18.23 -8.45 -11.66
C PHE A 119 -17.96 -7.61 -10.40
N PRO A 120 -18.97 -7.21 -9.60
CA PRO A 120 -18.75 -6.59 -8.29
C PRO A 120 -17.89 -7.42 -7.32
N TYR A 121 -18.04 -8.75 -7.30
CA TYR A 121 -17.22 -9.62 -6.45
C TYR A 121 -15.74 -9.59 -6.88
N LEU A 122 -15.45 -9.74 -8.17
CA LEU A 122 -14.08 -9.67 -8.70
C LEU A 122 -13.44 -8.31 -8.44
N LEU A 123 -14.20 -7.25 -8.62
CA LEU A 123 -13.73 -5.89 -8.36
C LEU A 123 -13.41 -5.67 -6.87
N THR A 124 -14.25 -6.19 -5.98
CA THR A 124 -14.01 -6.15 -4.53
C THR A 124 -12.79 -6.98 -4.15
N ALA A 125 -12.67 -8.20 -4.67
CA ALA A 125 -11.50 -9.05 -4.44
C ALA A 125 -10.20 -8.40 -4.92
N SER A 126 -10.20 -7.79 -6.11
CA SER A 126 -9.06 -7.03 -6.65
C SER A 126 -8.70 -5.84 -5.74
N THR A 127 -9.70 -5.15 -5.20
CA THR A 127 -9.51 -4.02 -4.28
C THR A 127 -8.83 -4.48 -2.99
N LEU A 128 -9.27 -5.61 -2.43
CA LEU A 128 -8.71 -6.19 -1.21
C LEU A 128 -7.27 -6.63 -1.43
N ILE A 129 -7.00 -7.38 -2.51
CA ILE A 129 -5.67 -7.88 -2.84
C ILE A 129 -4.70 -6.71 -3.06
N SER A 130 -5.09 -5.73 -3.86
CA SER A 130 -4.22 -4.57 -4.13
C SER A 130 -3.99 -3.72 -2.87
N SER A 131 -5.01 -3.51 -2.05
CA SER A 131 -4.88 -2.78 -0.77
C SER A 131 -4.00 -3.55 0.23
N TRP A 132 -4.15 -4.88 0.30
CA TRP A 132 -3.31 -5.73 1.14
C TRP A 132 -1.86 -5.71 0.66
N LEU A 133 -1.58 -5.79 -0.65
CA LEU A 133 -0.22 -5.75 -1.19
C LEU A 133 0.47 -4.40 -0.98
N LEU A 134 -0.28 -3.30 -0.99
CA LEU A 134 0.27 -1.95 -0.76
C LEU A 134 0.83 -1.78 0.65
N LEU A 135 0.23 -2.46 1.64
CA LEU A 135 0.66 -2.40 3.04
C LEU A 135 2.12 -2.87 3.24
N PRO A 136 2.50 -4.14 2.99
CA PRO A 136 3.86 -4.60 3.18
C PRO A 136 4.82 -3.99 2.16
N THR A 137 4.38 -3.71 0.93
CA THR A 137 5.23 -3.00 -0.05
C THR A 137 5.60 -1.60 0.44
N GLY A 138 4.66 -0.94 1.12
CA GLY A 138 4.91 0.34 1.76
C GLY A 138 5.86 0.24 2.95
N PHE A 139 5.61 -0.70 3.85
CA PHE A 139 6.48 -0.91 5.01
C PHE A 139 7.90 -1.36 4.61
N THR A 140 8.05 -2.09 3.50
CA THR A 140 9.36 -2.38 2.88
C THR A 140 10.18 -1.11 2.67
N MET A 141 9.57 -0.08 2.06
CA MET A 141 10.22 1.21 1.83
C MET A 141 10.45 1.97 3.14
N HIS A 142 9.56 1.82 4.12
CA HIS A 142 9.70 2.44 5.43
C HIS A 142 10.87 1.86 6.23
N TYR A 143 11.00 0.53 6.25
CA TYR A 143 12.09 -0.15 6.92
C TYR A 143 13.44 0.14 6.27
N ALA A 144 13.52 0.16 4.94
CA ALA A 144 14.74 0.58 4.24
C ALA A 144 15.15 2.00 4.65
N HIS A 145 14.21 2.93 4.72
CA HIS A 145 14.48 4.31 5.14
C HIS A 145 14.95 4.38 6.60
N LEU A 146 14.27 3.72 7.53
CA LEU A 146 14.67 3.68 8.94
C LEU A 146 16.05 3.05 9.13
N TYR A 147 16.35 1.98 8.40
CA TYR A 147 17.64 1.29 8.47
C TYR A 147 18.80 2.18 7.98
N TYR A 148 18.65 2.81 6.81
CA TYR A 148 19.73 3.61 6.20
C TYR A 148 19.87 5.03 6.77
N ASN A 149 18.82 5.60 7.37
CA ASN A 149 18.89 6.90 8.06
C ASN A 149 19.24 6.78 9.55
N ASN A 150 19.67 5.60 10.00
CA ASN A 150 20.18 5.40 11.34
C ASN A 150 21.48 6.22 11.56
N PRO A 151 21.52 7.12 12.56
CA PRO A 151 22.72 7.89 12.88
C PRO A 151 23.86 7.03 13.46
N GLU A 152 23.55 5.91 14.10
CA GLU A 152 24.53 4.99 14.68
C GLU A 152 24.75 3.79 13.75
N GLN A 153 25.53 3.98 12.67
CA GLN A 153 25.76 2.92 11.66
C GLN A 153 26.39 1.64 12.24
N ASP A 154 27.13 1.74 13.34
CA ASP A 154 27.73 0.60 14.03
C ASP A 154 26.71 -0.28 14.78
N LYS A 155 25.47 0.20 14.94
CA LYS A 155 24.35 -0.53 15.57
C LYS A 155 23.18 -0.64 14.61
N PRO A 156 23.18 -1.62 13.69
CA PRO A 156 22.09 -1.80 12.73
C PRO A 156 20.76 -2.05 13.44
N TRP A 157 19.68 -1.47 12.91
CA TRP A 157 18.34 -1.57 13.53
C TRP A 157 17.62 -2.89 13.23
N LEU A 158 18.07 -3.62 12.20
CA LEU A 158 17.66 -4.98 11.86
C LEU A 158 18.91 -5.85 11.78
N LEU A 159 18.87 -7.02 12.40
CA LEU A 159 19.95 -8.00 12.37
C LEU A 159 19.51 -9.18 11.50
N PHE A 160 20.23 -9.37 10.39
CA PHE A 160 20.00 -10.48 9.48
C PHE A 160 20.87 -11.67 9.88
N PRO A 161 20.36 -12.92 9.75
CA PRO A 161 21.06 -14.12 10.22
C PRO A 161 22.40 -14.36 9.52
N ASP A 162 22.50 -13.98 8.25
CA ASP A 162 23.71 -14.03 7.43
C ASP A 162 24.65 -12.83 7.62
N LYS A 163 24.32 -11.92 8.55
CA LYS A 163 25.12 -10.74 8.94
C LYS A 163 25.44 -9.81 7.78
N ILE A 164 24.52 -9.68 6.82
CA ILE A 164 24.64 -8.69 5.75
C ILE A 164 24.73 -7.27 6.33
N THR A 165 25.67 -6.50 5.81
CA THR A 165 25.93 -5.11 6.22
C THR A 165 25.21 -4.08 5.34
N GLU A 166 24.79 -4.49 4.15
CA GLU A 166 24.10 -3.62 3.18
C GLU A 166 22.88 -4.36 2.60
N PRO A 167 21.75 -4.45 3.35
CA PRO A 167 20.54 -5.12 2.88
C PRO A 167 19.90 -4.41 1.68
N SER A 168 19.42 -5.21 0.73
CA SER A 168 18.68 -4.79 -0.45
C SER A 168 17.20 -4.57 -0.15
N TYR A 169 16.45 -4.01 -1.12
CA TYR A 169 15.00 -3.89 -0.99
C TYR A 169 14.29 -5.25 -0.86
N SER A 170 14.85 -6.33 -1.44
CA SER A 170 14.28 -7.67 -1.30
C SER A 170 14.35 -8.18 0.14
N ASP A 171 15.39 -7.82 0.88
CA ASP A 171 15.57 -8.23 2.28
C ASP A 171 14.55 -7.52 3.19
N PHE A 172 14.32 -6.22 2.97
CA PHE A 172 13.23 -5.49 3.64
C PHE A 172 11.85 -5.96 3.20
N MET A 173 11.70 -6.38 1.94
CA MET A 173 10.45 -6.92 1.41
C MET A 173 10.12 -8.25 2.08
N TYR A 174 11.09 -9.14 2.18
CA TYR A 174 10.96 -10.39 2.91
C TYR A 174 10.55 -10.15 4.37
N PHE A 175 11.24 -9.24 5.07
CA PHE A 175 10.87 -8.87 6.44
C PHE A 175 9.43 -8.35 6.55
N SER A 176 9.05 -7.39 5.69
CA SER A 176 7.75 -6.74 5.76
C SER A 176 6.60 -7.67 5.36
N PHE A 177 6.77 -8.49 4.32
CA PHE A 177 5.72 -9.44 3.90
C PHE A 177 5.49 -10.53 4.93
N THR A 178 6.56 -11.01 5.60
CA THR A 178 6.43 -11.96 6.71
C THR A 178 5.54 -11.38 7.82
N ILE A 179 5.74 -10.12 8.19
CA ILE A 179 4.90 -9.43 9.19
C ILE A 179 3.46 -9.26 8.69
N ALA A 180 3.24 -8.93 7.42
CA ALA A 180 1.88 -8.77 6.90
C ALA A 180 1.09 -10.10 6.85
N VAL A 181 1.76 -11.20 6.52
CA VAL A 181 1.15 -12.52 6.42
C VAL A 181 0.88 -13.12 7.80
N ALA A 182 1.87 -13.09 8.71
CA ALA A 182 1.84 -13.85 9.95
C ALA A 182 1.82 -12.99 11.22
N SER A 183 1.93 -11.66 11.13
CA SER A 183 2.08 -10.76 12.27
C SER A 183 3.27 -11.08 13.18
N GLN A 184 4.27 -11.81 12.67
CA GLN A 184 5.45 -12.28 13.41
C GLN A 184 6.73 -12.05 12.61
N THR A 185 7.84 -11.79 13.30
CA THR A 185 9.20 -11.79 12.72
C THR A 185 9.66 -13.23 12.49
N ALA A 186 10.16 -13.57 11.30
CA ALA A 186 10.68 -14.93 11.05
C ALA A 186 12.06 -15.14 11.72
N ASP A 187 13.10 -14.56 11.12
CA ASP A 187 14.52 -14.83 11.37
C ASP A 187 15.35 -13.54 11.51
N ILE A 188 14.79 -12.39 11.14
CA ILE A 188 15.41 -11.07 11.29
C ILE A 188 15.04 -10.48 12.65
N GLU A 189 16.06 -10.16 13.45
CA GLU A 189 15.86 -9.58 14.78
C GLU A 189 15.74 -8.05 14.72
N VAL A 190 14.87 -7.50 15.56
CA VAL A 190 14.63 -6.06 15.65
C VAL A 190 15.45 -5.45 16.79
N ALA A 191 16.53 -4.76 16.44
CA ALA A 191 17.55 -4.29 17.38
C ALA A 191 17.35 -2.85 17.88
N SER A 192 16.34 -2.11 17.40
CA SER A 192 16.08 -0.73 17.85
C SER A 192 14.64 -0.48 18.29
N THR A 193 14.46 0.44 19.24
CA THR A 193 13.12 0.84 19.72
C THR A 193 12.28 1.52 18.63
N ALA A 194 12.91 2.31 17.75
CA ALA A 194 12.21 2.94 16.63
C ALA A 194 11.67 1.88 15.65
N MET A 195 12.49 0.88 15.32
CA MET A 195 12.08 -0.23 14.44
C MET A 195 10.99 -1.07 15.09
N ARG A 196 11.09 -1.38 16.40
CA ARG A 196 10.03 -2.09 17.15
C ARG A 196 8.68 -1.37 17.10
N ARG A 197 8.65 -0.04 17.19
CA ARG A 197 7.40 0.74 17.06
C ARG A 197 6.79 0.62 15.66
N ALA A 198 7.62 0.65 14.61
CA ALA A 198 7.15 0.48 13.24
C ALA A 198 6.63 -0.95 12.98
N VAL A 199 7.32 -1.97 13.51
CA VAL A 199 6.87 -3.37 13.45
C VAL A 199 5.54 -3.54 14.19
N LEU A 200 5.40 -3.01 15.40
CA LEU A 200 4.14 -3.06 16.16
C LEU A 200 2.99 -2.42 15.37
N LEU A 201 3.22 -1.26 14.77
CA LEU A 201 2.21 -0.59 13.93
C LEU A 201 1.82 -1.48 12.74
N GLN A 202 2.79 -2.05 12.03
CA GLN A 202 2.50 -2.95 10.90
C GLN A 202 1.71 -4.17 11.36
N SER A 203 2.10 -4.82 12.46
CA SER A 203 1.42 -6.02 12.98
C SER A 203 -0.03 -5.74 13.36
N ILE A 204 -0.32 -4.62 14.05
CA ILE A 204 -1.69 -4.24 14.41
C ILE A 204 -2.55 -4.04 13.16
N ILE A 205 -2.02 -3.29 12.19
CA ILE A 205 -2.73 -3.00 10.94
C ILE A 205 -2.96 -4.29 10.14
N SER A 206 -1.94 -5.15 10.03
CA SER A 206 -2.00 -6.41 9.30
C SER A 206 -3.01 -7.36 9.93
N PHE A 207 -3.05 -7.43 11.26
CA PHE A 207 -4.04 -8.23 11.99
C PHE A 207 -5.48 -7.79 11.69
N ILE A 208 -5.76 -6.48 11.75
CA ILE A 208 -7.09 -5.94 11.43
C ILE A 208 -7.45 -6.25 9.97
N PHE A 209 -6.50 -6.07 9.05
CA PHE A 209 -6.72 -6.32 7.62
C PHE A 209 -7.01 -7.80 7.35
N ASN A 210 -6.23 -8.71 7.93
CA ASN A 210 -6.42 -10.16 7.80
C ASN A 210 -7.78 -10.60 8.37
N MET A 211 -8.20 -10.03 9.50
CA MET A 211 -9.54 -10.27 10.07
C MET A 211 -10.66 -9.77 9.15
N ALA A 212 -10.50 -8.57 8.56
CA ALA A 212 -11.47 -8.01 7.63
C ALA A 212 -11.61 -8.87 6.36
N ILE A 213 -10.51 -9.32 5.77
CA ILE A 213 -10.51 -10.26 4.63
C ILE A 213 -11.23 -11.55 5.02
N LEU A 214 -10.91 -12.12 6.19
CA LEU A 214 -11.55 -13.36 6.64
C LEU A 214 -13.07 -13.21 6.80
N GLY A 215 -13.52 -12.12 7.43
CA GLY A 215 -14.95 -11.83 7.59
C GLY A 215 -15.67 -11.64 6.25
N LEU A 216 -15.01 -10.96 5.30
CA LEU A 216 -15.49 -10.82 3.92
C LEU A 216 -15.61 -12.16 3.19
N CYS A 217 -14.58 -13.01 3.27
CA CYS A 217 -14.60 -14.34 2.67
C CYS A 217 -15.75 -15.19 3.22
N ILE A 218 -16.01 -15.12 4.53
CA ILE A 218 -17.14 -15.82 5.17
C ILE A 218 -18.47 -15.27 4.66
N ASN A 219 -18.63 -13.93 4.60
CA ASN A 219 -19.86 -13.31 4.13
C ASN A 219 -20.16 -13.67 2.65
N ILE A 220 -19.15 -13.60 1.79
CA ILE A 220 -19.26 -13.97 0.37
C ILE A 220 -19.64 -15.46 0.26
N SER A 221 -18.98 -16.33 1.00
CA SER A 221 -19.28 -17.77 1.00
C SER A 221 -20.71 -18.03 1.45
N ALA A 222 -21.15 -17.40 2.55
CA ALA A 222 -22.52 -17.52 3.05
C ALA A 222 -23.57 -16.94 2.09
N SER A 223 -23.21 -15.98 1.24
CA SER A 223 -24.12 -15.41 0.24
C SER A 223 -24.25 -16.24 -1.04
N LEU A 224 -23.32 -17.19 -1.27
CA LEU A 224 -23.28 -18.04 -2.47
C LEU A 224 -24.03 -19.37 -2.28
N PHE A 225 -24.16 -19.85 -1.04
CA PHE A 225 -24.87 -21.08 -0.66
C PHE A 225 -26.22 -20.74 -0.03
#